data_AF-F4LVZ2-F1
#
_entry.id   AF-F4LVZ2-F1
#
_cell.length_a   1.000
_cell.length_b   1.000
_cell.length_c   1.000
_cell.angle_alpha   90.00
_cell.angle_beta   90.00
_cell.angle_gamma   90.00
#
_symmetry.space_group_name_H-M   'P 1'
#
loop_
_entity.id
_entity.type
_entity.pdbx_description
1 polymer ?
#
loop_
_entity_poly.entity_id
_entity_poly.type
_entity_poly.pdbx_seq_one_letter_code
_entity_poly.pdbx_strand_id
1 'polypeptide(L)'
;MLDKKSFPFIITVSQMLSTMAAIALLNLEFDEKIQIILICLFFHVAGFAMIDFFHGQRQISGAAKSLFRVFRLTRHDFQNHLQVLYSMIQLKKYEDALKYIDSIKNKDKEVSYICNNLTNVSMITCLLEMLYTMKQKNINMSVEVIDKEPYVPQLSKLKEELQRYSLQLDKFQGEKDIKVILGKSKLEIFSKTTGERVIFNTKHIHLSDSKTPVFSRFN
;
A
#
# COMPACT_ATOMS: atom_id res chain seq x y z
N MET A 1 -22.60 -4.43 -15.10
CA MET A 1 -21.56 -5.47 -15.23
C MET A 1 -21.31 -6.02 -13.83
N LEU A 2 -21.86 -7.20 -13.47
CA LEU A 2 -21.63 -7.78 -12.15
C LEU A 2 -20.15 -8.16 -12.02
N ASP A 3 -19.54 -7.78 -10.89
CA ASP A 3 -18.14 -8.08 -10.59
C ASP A 3 -17.93 -9.61 -10.53
N LYS A 4 -16.91 -10.12 -11.22
CA LYS A 4 -16.59 -11.56 -11.31
C LYS A 4 -16.39 -12.20 -9.94
N LYS A 5 -16.11 -11.42 -8.89
CA LYS A 5 -15.96 -11.88 -7.51
C LYS A 5 -17.28 -12.01 -6.73
N SER A 6 -18.35 -11.35 -7.16
CA SER A 6 -19.67 -11.44 -6.50
C SER A 6 -20.48 -12.65 -6.96
N PHE A 7 -20.12 -13.21 -8.11
CA PHE A 7 -20.79 -14.37 -8.71
C PHE A 7 -20.73 -15.64 -7.84
N PRO A 8 -19.56 -16.07 -7.29
CA PRO A 8 -19.52 -17.23 -6.40
C PRO A 8 -20.32 -17.01 -5.10
N PHE A 9 -20.38 -15.78 -4.58
CA PHE A 9 -21.17 -15.47 -3.37
C PHE A 9 -22.67 -15.66 -3.60
N ILE A 10 -23.20 -15.13 -4.71
CA ILE A 10 -24.63 -15.30 -5.07
C ILE A 10 -24.96 -16.78 -5.25
N ILE A 11 -24.05 -17.56 -5.85
CA ILE A 11 -24.23 -19.00 -6.02
C ILE A 11 -24.21 -19.71 -4.67
N THR A 12 -23.31 -19.34 -3.76
CA THR A 12 -23.20 -19.99 -2.45
C THR A 12 -24.43 -19.71 -1.58
N VAL A 13 -24.89 -18.45 -1.55
CA VAL A 13 -26.11 -18.05 -0.83
C VAL A 13 -27.35 -18.74 -1.43
N SER A 14 -27.43 -18.82 -2.76
CA SER A 14 -28.51 -19.51 -3.46
C SER A 14 -28.52 -21.02 -3.16
N GLN A 15 -27.36 -21.68 -3.25
CA GLN A 15 -27.24 -23.12 -2.92
C GLN A 15 -27.56 -23.40 -1.46
N MET A 16 -27.18 -22.53 -0.53
CA MET A 16 -27.47 -22.69 0.90
C MET A 16 -28.97 -22.50 1.21
N LEU A 17 -29.63 -21.52 0.60
CA LEU A 17 -31.09 -21.33 0.68
C LEU A 17 -31.83 -22.55 0.10
N SER A 18 -31.39 -23.07 -1.03
CA SER A 18 -31.94 -24.31 -1.60
C SER A 18 -31.71 -25.53 -0.71
N THR A 19 -30.56 -25.61 -0.01
CA THR A 19 -30.26 -26.70 0.92
C THR A 19 -31.13 -26.62 2.19
N MET A 20 -31.35 -25.43 2.74
CA MET A 20 -32.27 -25.22 3.86
C MET A 20 -33.72 -25.53 3.47
N ALA A 21 -34.16 -25.08 2.29
CA ALA A 21 -35.49 -25.39 1.77
C ALA A 21 -35.66 -26.89 1.52
N ALA A 22 -34.64 -27.56 0.99
CA ALA A 22 -34.64 -29.01 0.78
C ALA A 22 -34.69 -29.78 2.11
N ILE A 23 -33.91 -29.39 3.12
CA ILE A 23 -33.91 -30.03 4.45
C ILE A 23 -35.26 -29.84 5.15
N ALA A 24 -35.85 -28.63 5.08
CA ALA A 24 -37.16 -28.34 5.65
C ALA A 24 -38.31 -29.07 4.93
N LEU A 25 -38.19 -29.26 3.60
CA LEU A 25 -39.20 -29.98 2.80
C LEU A 25 -39.07 -31.51 2.87
N LEU A 26 -37.85 -32.04 3.08
CA LEU A 26 -37.60 -33.49 3.03
C LEU A 26 -37.79 -34.22 4.36
N ASN A 27 -37.78 -33.54 5.51
CA ASN A 27 -37.85 -34.23 6.80
C ASN A 27 -38.69 -33.52 7.86
N LEU A 28 -39.91 -34.01 8.07
CA LEU A 28 -40.81 -33.65 9.17
C LEU A 28 -40.45 -34.31 10.53
N GLU A 29 -39.39 -35.12 10.60
CA GLU A 29 -39.06 -35.97 11.78
C GLU A 29 -37.61 -35.83 12.32
N PHE A 30 -36.91 -34.73 12.06
CA PHE A 30 -35.59 -34.50 12.69
C PHE A 30 -35.72 -33.90 14.10
N ASP A 31 -34.91 -34.38 15.05
CA ASP A 31 -34.78 -33.82 16.41
C ASP A 31 -34.44 -32.32 16.34
N GLU A 32 -35.22 -31.49 17.02
CA GLU A 32 -35.09 -30.02 17.07
C GLU A 32 -33.65 -29.58 17.38
N LYS A 33 -32.91 -30.37 18.18
CA LYS A 33 -31.52 -30.08 18.54
C LYS A 33 -30.58 -30.10 17.34
N ILE A 34 -30.78 -31.02 16.40
CA ILE A 34 -29.94 -31.14 15.20
C ILE A 34 -30.20 -29.96 14.25
N GLN A 35 -31.46 -29.51 14.14
CA GLN A 35 -31.82 -28.33 13.35
C GLN A 35 -31.17 -27.06 13.91
N ILE A 36 -31.19 -26.86 15.22
CA ILE A 36 -30.56 -25.71 15.88
C ILE A 36 -29.04 -25.70 15.62
N ILE A 37 -28.37 -26.85 15.75
CA ILE A 37 -26.93 -26.95 15.50
C ILE A 37 -26.58 -26.58 14.04
N LEU A 38 -27.36 -27.06 13.07
CA LEU A 38 -27.15 -26.74 11.66
C LEU A 38 -27.38 -25.24 11.36
N ILE A 39 -28.38 -24.62 11.98
CA ILE A 39 -28.65 -23.19 11.85
C ILE A 39 -27.49 -22.38 12.45
N CYS A 40 -27.00 -22.74 13.63
CA CYS A 40 -25.86 -22.07 14.25
C CYS A 40 -24.59 -22.18 13.39
N LEU A 41 -24.32 -23.37 12.82
CA LEU A 41 -23.20 -23.58 11.92
C LEU A 41 -23.33 -22.74 10.63
N PHE A 42 -24.55 -22.64 10.09
CA PHE A 42 -24.85 -21.78 8.93
C PHE A 42 -24.52 -20.31 9.22
N PHE A 43 -25.02 -19.74 10.32
CA PHE A 43 -24.74 -18.36 10.68
C PHE A 43 -23.25 -18.11 10.91
N HIS A 44 -22.53 -19.09 11.44
CA HIS A 44 -21.09 -18.97 11.64
C HIS A 44 -20.33 -18.91 10.32
N VAL A 45 -20.62 -19.81 9.37
CA VAL A 45 -19.95 -19.85 8.05
C VAL A 45 -20.33 -18.64 7.21
N ALA A 46 -21.62 -18.27 7.19
CA ALA A 46 -22.11 -17.09 6.48
C ALA A 46 -21.49 -15.80 7.04
N GLY A 47 -21.38 -15.68 8.38
CA GLY A 47 -20.73 -14.55 9.03
C GLY A 47 -19.25 -14.44 8.67
N PHE A 48 -18.51 -15.56 8.67
CA PHE A 48 -17.10 -15.58 8.28
C PHE A 48 -16.90 -15.18 6.81
N ALA A 49 -17.69 -15.76 5.89
CA ALA A 49 -17.64 -15.41 4.47
C ALA A 49 -18.00 -13.94 4.20
N MET A 50 -18.97 -13.41 4.95
CA MET A 50 -19.35 -12.00 4.87
C MET A 50 -18.19 -11.09 5.31
N ILE A 51 -17.53 -11.40 6.44
CA ILE A 51 -16.38 -10.64 6.93
C ILE A 51 -15.24 -10.63 5.89
N ASP A 52 -14.88 -11.79 5.32
CA ASP A 52 -13.83 -11.90 4.31
C ASP A 52 -14.16 -11.12 3.04
N PHE A 53 -15.42 -11.17 2.58
CA PHE A 53 -15.88 -10.40 1.43
C PHE A 53 -15.79 -8.89 1.68
N PHE A 54 -16.29 -8.42 2.83
CA PHE A 54 -16.20 -7.01 3.20
C PHE A 54 -14.74 -6.56 3.36
N HIS A 55 -13.86 -7.42 3.86
CA HIS A 55 -12.43 -7.13 3.96
C HIS A 55 -11.78 -6.97 2.58
N GLY A 56 -12.07 -7.89 1.64
CA GLY A 56 -11.59 -7.80 0.27
C GLY A 56 -12.09 -6.55 -0.46
N GLN A 57 -13.37 -6.20 -0.29
CA GLN A 57 -13.95 -5.01 -0.90
C GLN A 57 -13.37 -3.71 -0.33
N ARG A 58 -13.11 -3.65 0.99
CA ARG A 58 -12.40 -2.53 1.62
C ARG A 58 -10.99 -2.36 1.06
N GLN A 59 -10.27 -3.46 0.84
CA GLN A 59 -8.90 -3.39 0.32
C GLN A 59 -8.86 -2.87 -1.14
N ILE A 60 -9.80 -3.34 -1.99
CA ILE A 60 -9.95 -2.85 -3.37
C ILE A 60 -10.31 -1.35 -3.39
N SER A 61 -11.28 -0.94 -2.55
CA SER A 61 -11.67 0.47 -2.42
C SER A 61 -10.51 1.34 -1.94
N GLY A 62 -9.72 0.85 -0.97
CA GLY A 62 -8.52 1.51 -0.49
C GLY A 62 -7.47 1.71 -1.58
N ALA A 63 -7.13 0.65 -2.32
CA ALA A 63 -6.19 0.71 -3.44
C ALA A 63 -6.65 1.67 -4.54
N ALA A 64 -7.94 1.66 -4.88
CA ALA A 64 -8.52 2.62 -5.84
C ALA A 64 -8.36 4.07 -5.36
N LYS A 65 -8.67 4.36 -4.09
CA LYS A 65 -8.51 5.69 -3.51
C LYS A 65 -7.05 6.15 -3.50
N SER A 66 -6.11 5.26 -3.16
CA SER A 66 -4.67 5.54 -3.23
C SER A 66 -4.22 5.81 -4.67
N LEU A 67 -4.70 5.05 -5.64
CA LEU A 67 -4.39 5.27 -7.06
C LEU A 67 -4.93 6.63 -7.56
N PHE A 68 -6.16 7.00 -7.21
CA PHE A 68 -6.69 8.34 -7.52
C PHE A 68 -5.83 9.45 -6.91
N ARG A 69 -5.32 9.25 -5.68
CA ARG A 69 -4.41 10.21 -5.06
C ARG A 69 -3.07 10.29 -5.81
N VAL A 70 -2.48 9.15 -6.17
CA VAL A 70 -1.27 9.11 -7.00
C VAL A 70 -1.49 9.88 -8.30
N PHE A 71 -2.58 9.61 -9.01
CA PHE A 71 -2.93 10.32 -10.24
C PHE A 71 -3.02 11.84 -10.05
N ARG A 72 -3.64 12.29 -8.95
CA ARG A 72 -3.71 13.73 -8.62
C ARG A 72 -2.33 14.35 -8.39
N LEU A 73 -1.45 13.64 -7.68
CA LEU A 73 -0.08 14.10 -7.42
C LEU A 73 0.74 14.16 -8.73
N THR A 74 0.67 13.12 -9.56
CA THR A 74 1.32 13.08 -10.87
C THR A 74 0.81 14.17 -11.80
N ARG A 75 -0.51 14.43 -11.82
CA ARG A 75 -1.09 15.52 -12.60
C ARG A 75 -0.56 16.88 -12.16
N HIS A 76 -0.47 17.12 -10.85
CA HIS A 76 0.08 18.35 -10.32
C HIS A 76 1.55 18.55 -10.74
N ASP A 77 2.39 17.52 -10.61
CA ASP A 77 3.79 17.57 -11.05
C ASP A 77 3.91 17.82 -12.56
N PHE A 78 3.07 17.15 -13.37
CA PHE A 78 3.01 17.37 -14.81
C PHE A 78 2.63 18.82 -15.16
N GLN A 79 1.63 19.39 -14.49
CA GLN A 79 1.25 20.79 -14.68
C GLN A 79 2.38 21.75 -14.32
N ASN A 80 3.14 21.46 -13.26
CA ASN A 80 4.32 22.25 -12.89
C ASN A 80 5.41 22.17 -13.96
N HIS A 81 5.68 20.98 -14.52
CA HIS A 81 6.63 20.81 -15.62
C HIS A 81 6.20 21.61 -16.86
N LEU A 82 4.91 21.58 -17.21
CA LEU A 82 4.38 22.39 -18.31
C LEU A 82 4.53 23.89 -18.04
N GLN A 83 4.28 24.35 -16.82
CA GLN A 83 4.43 25.76 -16.45
C GLN A 83 5.88 26.23 -16.60
N VAL A 84 6.86 25.46 -16.09
CA VAL A 84 8.28 25.77 -16.23
C VAL A 84 8.68 25.82 -17.71
N LEU A 85 8.27 24.82 -18.48
CA LEU A 85 8.56 24.75 -19.92
C LEU A 85 7.95 25.94 -20.67
N TYR A 86 6.69 26.26 -20.38
CA TYR A 86 5.99 27.40 -20.96
C TYR A 86 6.72 28.71 -20.67
N SER A 87 7.16 28.94 -19.43
CA SER A 87 7.97 30.11 -19.06
C SER A 87 9.31 30.17 -19.81
N MET A 88 10.01 29.04 -19.96
CA MET A 88 11.26 29.00 -20.74
C MET A 88 11.03 29.35 -22.22
N ILE A 89 9.96 28.82 -22.81
CA ILE A 89 9.57 29.13 -24.20
C ILE A 89 9.24 30.61 -24.36
N GLN A 90 8.45 31.20 -23.44
CA GLN A 90 8.12 32.62 -23.48
C GLN A 90 9.36 33.52 -23.40
N LEU A 91 10.34 33.13 -22.59
CA LEU A 91 11.62 33.82 -22.46
C LEU A 91 12.61 33.51 -23.60
N LYS A 92 12.18 32.76 -24.63
CA LYS A 92 12.99 32.31 -25.77
C LYS A 92 14.24 31.52 -25.36
N LYS A 93 14.20 30.85 -24.20
CA LYS A 93 15.28 30.02 -23.67
C LYS A 93 15.14 28.56 -24.16
N TYR A 94 15.26 28.36 -25.46
CA TYR A 94 14.98 27.05 -26.07
C TYR A 94 15.99 25.97 -25.67
N GLU A 95 17.27 26.31 -25.56
CA GLU A 95 18.31 25.37 -25.13
C GLU A 95 18.12 24.89 -23.68
N ASP A 96 17.71 25.80 -22.79
CA ASP A 96 17.41 25.45 -21.40
C ASP A 96 16.14 24.60 -21.30
N ALA A 97 15.14 24.87 -22.15
CA ALA A 97 13.93 24.05 -22.26
C ALA A 97 14.26 22.62 -22.71
N LEU A 98 15.15 22.45 -23.70
CA LEU A 98 15.60 21.13 -24.16
C LEU A 98 16.33 20.37 -23.04
N LYS A 99 17.29 21.02 -22.36
CA LYS A 99 17.98 20.43 -21.20
C LYS A 99 17.01 20.04 -20.09
N TYR A 100 15.98 20.86 -19.84
CA TYR A 100 14.96 20.57 -18.85
C TYR A 100 14.14 19.33 -19.23
N ILE A 101 13.70 19.22 -20.50
CA ILE A 101 12.98 18.05 -21.03
C ILE A 101 13.82 16.77 -20.86
N ASP A 102 15.10 16.82 -21.22
CA ASP A 102 15.99 15.68 -21.04
C ASP A 102 16.16 15.30 -19.57
N SER A 103 16.19 16.30 -18.67
CA SER A 103 16.26 16.06 -17.23
C SER A 103 15.03 15.32 -16.69
N ILE A 104 13.82 15.56 -17.24
CA ILE A 104 12.59 14.93 -16.74
C ILE A 104 12.32 13.57 -17.35
N LYS A 105 12.77 13.31 -18.59
CA LYS A 105 12.49 12.08 -19.36
C LYS A 105 12.82 10.79 -18.61
N ASN A 106 13.82 10.81 -17.74
CA ASN A 106 14.35 9.62 -17.05
C ASN A 106 14.06 9.59 -15.54
N LYS A 107 13.16 10.43 -15.02
CA LYS A 107 12.95 10.57 -13.56
C LYS A 107 12.13 9.46 -12.92
N ASP A 108 11.40 8.66 -13.68
CA ASP A 108 10.43 7.69 -13.14
C ASP A 108 10.96 6.25 -13.04
N LYS A 109 12.28 6.08 -12.91
CA LYS A 109 12.92 4.75 -12.76
C LYS A 109 12.38 3.98 -11.56
N GLU A 110 12.20 4.63 -10.42
CA GLU A 110 11.66 4.01 -9.21
C GLU A 110 10.21 3.56 -9.40
N VAL A 111 9.39 4.36 -10.08
CA VAL A 111 7.99 3.99 -10.40
C VAL A 111 7.97 2.73 -11.25
N SER A 112 8.80 2.68 -12.30
CA SER A 112 8.92 1.51 -13.17
C SER A 112 9.42 0.29 -12.40
N TYR A 113 10.41 0.47 -11.52
CA TYR A 113 10.95 -0.61 -10.69
C TYR A 113 9.89 -1.21 -9.76
N ILE A 114 9.13 -0.38 -9.04
CA ILE A 114 8.04 -0.83 -8.15
C ILE A 114 6.97 -1.60 -8.94
N CYS A 115 6.54 -1.07 -10.09
CA CYS A 115 5.49 -1.69 -10.92
C CYS A 115 5.93 -3.01 -11.55
N ASN A 116 7.22 -3.17 -11.87
CA ASN A 116 7.74 -4.38 -12.53
C ASN A 116 8.13 -5.49 -11.55
N ASN A 117 8.48 -5.15 -10.29
CA ASN A 117 8.97 -6.12 -9.31
C ASN A 117 7.91 -6.56 -8.28
N LEU A 118 6.75 -5.91 -8.25
CA LEU A 118 5.65 -6.27 -7.34
C LEU A 118 4.41 -6.70 -8.12
N THR A 119 3.70 -7.70 -7.61
CA THR A 119 2.41 -8.15 -8.16
C THR A 119 1.21 -7.65 -7.35
N ASN A 120 1.40 -7.36 -6.06
CA ASN A 120 0.31 -6.95 -5.18
C ASN A 120 -0.09 -5.48 -5.44
N VAL A 121 -1.25 -5.28 -6.07
CA VAL A 121 -1.79 -3.94 -6.42
C VAL A 121 -1.93 -3.02 -5.22
N SER A 122 -2.38 -3.53 -4.07
CA SER A 122 -2.55 -2.74 -2.85
C SER A 122 -1.21 -2.23 -2.30
N MET A 123 -0.15 -3.05 -2.39
CA MET A 123 1.20 -2.66 -2.01
C MET A 123 1.81 -1.67 -3.01
N ILE A 124 1.67 -1.93 -4.32
CA ILE A 124 2.12 -1.01 -5.38
C ILE A 124 1.50 0.37 -5.18
N THR A 125 0.18 0.44 -5.04
CA THR A 125 -0.54 1.72 -4.88
C THR A 125 -0.15 2.42 -3.58
N CYS A 126 0.06 1.69 -2.49
CA CYS A 126 0.55 2.26 -1.23
C CYS A 126 1.95 2.87 -1.37
N LEU A 127 2.89 2.14 -1.96
CA LEU A 127 4.27 2.61 -2.15
C LEU A 127 4.34 3.78 -3.11
N LEU A 128 3.59 3.76 -4.21
CA LEU A 128 3.53 4.89 -5.14
C LEU A 128 2.93 6.13 -4.47
N GLU A 129 1.85 5.98 -3.69
CA GLU A 129 1.27 7.09 -2.93
C GLU A 129 2.30 7.73 -2.00
N MET A 130 3.08 6.89 -1.30
CA MET A 130 4.14 7.37 -0.41
C MET A 130 5.31 7.97 -1.17
N LEU A 131 5.78 7.36 -2.26
CA LEU A 131 6.85 7.88 -3.12
C LEU A 131 6.56 9.30 -3.60
N TYR A 132 5.37 9.52 -4.18
CA TYR A 132 4.97 10.86 -4.64
C TYR A 132 4.75 11.85 -3.48
N THR A 133 4.21 11.38 -2.35
CA THR A 133 4.05 12.23 -1.15
C THR A 133 5.41 12.67 -0.59
N MET A 134 6.40 11.78 -0.55
CA MET A 134 7.77 12.08 -0.10
C MET A 134 8.48 13.03 -1.07
N LYS A 135 8.32 12.82 -2.38
CA LYS A 135 8.87 13.69 -3.42
C LYS A 135 8.41 15.14 -3.26
N GLN A 136 7.13 15.38 -2.95
CA GLN A 136 6.61 16.74 -2.69
C GLN A 136 7.26 17.43 -1.49
N LYS A 137 7.79 16.65 -0.55
CA LYS A 137 8.51 17.15 0.64
C LYS A 137 10.03 17.21 0.45
N ASN A 138 10.52 17.01 -0.78
CA ASN A 138 11.95 16.89 -1.09
C ASN A 138 12.64 15.76 -0.29
N ILE A 139 11.92 14.65 -0.07
CA ILE A 139 12.47 13.44 0.56
C ILE A 139 12.68 12.40 -0.53
N ASN A 140 13.92 11.94 -0.70
CA ASN A 140 14.26 10.91 -1.66
C ASN A 140 13.89 9.53 -1.10
N MET A 141 12.85 8.92 -1.65
CA MET A 141 12.42 7.58 -1.27
C MET A 141 12.88 6.56 -2.33
N SER A 142 13.52 5.48 -1.89
CA SER A 142 13.94 4.37 -2.74
C SER A 142 13.31 3.06 -2.28
N VAL A 143 12.96 2.18 -3.22
CA VAL A 143 12.37 0.87 -2.93
C VAL A 143 13.26 -0.21 -3.52
N GLU A 144 13.61 -1.22 -2.72
CA GLU A 144 14.35 -2.39 -3.15
C GLU A 144 13.53 -3.65 -2.89
N VAL A 145 13.33 -4.46 -3.94
CA VAL A 145 12.61 -5.73 -3.86
C VAL A 145 13.63 -6.86 -3.98
N ILE A 146 13.86 -7.58 -2.88
CA ILE A 146 14.81 -8.70 -2.84
C ILE A 146 14.16 -9.98 -3.37
N ASP A 147 12.88 -10.18 -3.06
CA ASP A 147 12.13 -11.40 -3.37
C ASP A 147 10.91 -11.09 -4.25
N LYS A 148 10.63 -11.96 -5.22
CA LYS A 148 9.47 -11.82 -6.14
C LYS A 148 8.11 -11.81 -5.43
N GLU A 149 8.03 -12.43 -4.26
CA GLU A 149 6.86 -12.44 -3.39
C GLU A 149 7.26 -11.92 -2.00
N PRO A 150 7.35 -10.59 -1.84
CA PRO A 150 7.79 -10.02 -0.58
C PRO A 150 6.71 -10.08 0.48
N TYR A 151 7.14 -10.03 1.74
CA TYR A 151 6.26 -9.89 2.89
C TYR A 151 5.42 -8.61 2.78
N VAL A 152 4.11 -8.77 2.90
CA VAL A 152 3.14 -7.66 2.88
C VAL A 152 2.67 -7.40 4.32
N PRO A 153 3.16 -6.35 5.00
CA PRO A 153 2.62 -5.97 6.30
C PRO A 153 1.21 -5.40 6.15
N GLN A 154 0.57 -5.14 7.29
CA GLN A 154 -0.63 -4.30 7.32
C GLN A 154 -0.30 -2.93 6.71
N LEU A 155 -0.95 -2.60 5.58
CA LEU A 155 -0.66 -1.39 4.80
C LEU A 155 -0.86 -0.09 5.61
N SER A 156 -1.79 -0.09 6.57
CA SER A 156 -1.98 1.04 7.49
C SER A 156 -0.73 1.31 8.32
N LYS A 157 -0.13 0.26 8.91
CA LYS A 157 1.10 0.38 9.72
C LYS A 157 2.28 0.84 8.87
N LEU A 158 2.43 0.30 7.66
CA LEU A 158 3.46 0.75 6.73
C LEU A 158 3.32 2.25 6.42
N LYS A 159 2.09 2.68 6.12
CA LYS A 159 1.78 4.08 5.81
C LYS A 159 2.06 5.00 7.00
N GLU A 160 1.63 4.61 8.20
CA GLU A 160 1.86 5.34 9.44
C GLU A 160 3.35 5.49 9.75
N GLU A 161 4.14 4.42 9.60
CA GLU A 161 5.59 4.48 9.81
C GLU A 161 6.27 5.39 8.79
N LEU A 162 5.95 5.26 7.50
CA LEU A 162 6.50 6.17 6.49
C LEU A 162 6.10 7.63 6.75
N GLN A 163 4.88 7.88 7.20
CA GLN A 163 4.45 9.22 7.60
C GLN A 163 5.23 9.74 8.82
N ARG A 164 5.57 8.88 9.79
CA ARG A 164 6.41 9.23 10.93
C ARG A 164 7.80 9.68 10.48
N TYR A 165 8.46 8.91 9.61
CA TYR A 165 9.75 9.30 9.01
C TYR A 165 9.65 10.64 8.28
N SER A 166 8.57 10.85 7.52
CA SER A 166 8.34 12.12 6.84
C SER A 166 8.32 13.31 7.80
N LEU A 167 7.60 13.20 8.92
CA LEU A 167 7.50 14.27 9.92
C LEU A 167 8.80 14.52 10.68
N GLN A 168 9.57 13.46 10.95
CA GLN A 168 10.90 13.60 11.55
C GLN A 168 11.85 14.33 10.58
N LEU A 169 11.90 13.87 9.33
CA LEU A 169 12.77 14.44 8.29
C LEU A 169 12.40 15.87 7.91
N ASP A 170 11.15 16.29 8.09
CA ASP A 170 10.74 17.69 7.89
C ASP A 170 11.56 18.67 8.76
N LYS A 171 12.07 18.22 9.92
CA LYS A 171 12.89 19.04 10.84
C LYS A 171 14.38 19.14 10.46
N PHE A 172 14.87 18.29 9.56
CA PHE A 172 16.28 18.26 9.19
C PHE A 172 16.57 19.26 8.07
N GLN A 173 17.71 19.98 8.18
CA GLN A 173 18.29 20.77 7.10
C GLN A 173 19.40 19.93 6.44
N GLY A 174 19.14 19.40 5.26
CA GLY A 174 20.06 18.51 4.55
C GLY A 174 19.36 17.61 3.54
N GLU A 175 20.12 16.69 2.95
CA GLU A 175 19.53 15.60 2.15
C GLU A 175 18.66 14.72 3.04
N LYS A 176 17.46 14.42 2.57
CA LYS A 176 16.47 13.60 3.29
C LYS A 176 16.24 12.34 2.50
N ASP A 177 16.49 11.20 3.11
CA ASP A 177 16.35 9.91 2.44
C ASP A 177 15.51 8.92 3.26
N ILE A 178 14.75 8.09 2.54
CA ILE A 178 14.08 6.91 3.08
C ILE A 178 14.34 5.75 2.12
N LYS A 179 14.78 4.62 2.64
CA LYS A 179 14.88 3.38 1.87
C LYS A 179 13.96 2.33 2.45
N VAL A 180 13.16 1.71 1.57
CA VAL A 180 12.27 0.60 1.90
C VAL A 180 12.81 -0.66 1.23
N ILE A 181 13.07 -1.69 2.02
CA ILE A 181 13.55 -2.98 1.54
C ILE A 181 12.48 -4.03 1.79
N LEU A 182 12.08 -4.71 0.72
CA LEU A 182 11.04 -5.74 0.71
C LEU A 182 11.68 -7.12 0.49
N GLY A 183 11.74 -7.92 1.56
CA GLY A 183 12.20 -9.31 1.51
C GLY A 183 11.06 -10.30 1.81
N LYS A 184 11.35 -11.59 1.67
CA LYS A 184 10.35 -12.68 1.83
C LYS A 184 9.67 -12.73 3.19
N SER A 185 10.39 -12.44 4.27
CA SER A 185 9.90 -12.57 5.66
C SER A 185 9.94 -11.27 6.46
N LYS A 186 10.49 -10.21 5.87
CA LYS A 186 10.67 -8.93 6.54
C LYS A 186 10.57 -7.75 5.57
N LEU A 187 10.07 -6.64 6.08
CA LEU A 187 10.13 -5.32 5.46
C LEU A 187 10.99 -4.43 6.35
N GLU A 188 12.01 -3.79 5.78
CA GLU A 188 12.85 -2.83 6.49
C GLU A 188 12.60 -1.42 5.94
N ILE A 189 12.42 -0.45 6.84
CA ILE A 189 12.40 0.97 6.52
C ILE A 189 13.57 1.58 7.27
N PHE A 190 14.42 2.33 6.59
CA PHE A 190 15.46 3.09 7.26
C PHE A 190 15.74 4.40 6.56
N SER A 191 16.33 5.33 7.32
CA SER A 191 16.82 6.59 6.79
C SER A 191 18.29 6.71 7.15
N LYS A 192 19.16 6.99 6.18
CA LYS A 192 20.56 7.29 6.48
C LYS A 192 20.68 8.61 7.24
N THR A 193 19.78 9.55 6.94
CA THR A 193 19.71 10.87 7.57
C THR A 193 19.47 10.77 9.07
N THR A 194 18.50 9.96 9.51
CA THR A 194 18.20 9.82 10.95
C THR A 194 18.98 8.69 11.61
N GLY A 195 19.51 7.73 10.83
CA GLY A 195 20.10 6.50 11.34
C GLY A 195 19.07 5.52 11.91
N GLU A 196 17.78 5.87 11.90
CA GLU A 196 16.71 5.00 12.39
C GLU A 196 16.41 3.87 11.40
N ARG A 197 16.05 2.70 11.96
CA ARG A 197 15.63 1.52 11.21
C ARG A 197 14.44 0.89 11.90
N VAL A 198 13.39 0.62 11.14
CA VAL A 198 12.20 -0.13 11.56
C VAL A 198 12.13 -1.42 10.75
N ILE A 199 11.94 -2.54 11.44
CA ILE A 199 11.84 -3.87 10.82
C ILE A 199 10.46 -4.44 11.15
N PHE A 200 9.69 -4.73 10.10
CA PHE A 200 8.49 -5.56 10.19
C PHE A 200 8.88 -6.98 9.83
N ASN A 201 8.46 -7.95 10.63
CA ASN A 201 8.70 -9.36 10.36
C ASN A 201 7.39 -10.14 10.58
N THR A 202 7.41 -11.43 10.23
CA THR A 202 6.31 -12.36 10.52
C THR A 202 6.19 -12.75 12.00
N LYS A 203 7.15 -12.37 12.87
CA LYS A 203 7.20 -12.70 14.30
C LYS A 203 7.54 -11.45 15.13
N HIS A 204 6.52 -10.69 15.51
CA HIS A 204 6.59 -9.52 16.40
C HIS A 204 7.37 -8.28 15.90
N ILE A 205 6.67 -7.14 15.93
CA ILE A 205 7.25 -5.79 15.78
C ILE A 205 8.29 -5.60 16.89
N HIS A 206 9.58 -5.68 16.55
CA HIS A 206 10.67 -5.24 17.41
C HIS A 206 11.13 -3.87 16.95
N LEU A 207 10.88 -2.85 17.77
CA LEU A 207 11.68 -1.63 17.77
C LEU A 207 13.08 -2.06 18.23
N SER A 208 14.08 -2.05 17.35
CA SER A 208 15.46 -2.19 17.80
C SER A 208 15.93 -0.83 18.27
N ASP A 209 16.29 -0.75 19.56
CA ASP A 209 16.85 0.42 20.21
C ASP A 209 17.94 1.09 19.37
N SER A 210 17.79 2.41 19.23
CA SER A 210 18.84 3.29 18.78
C SER A 210 20.05 3.13 19.70
N LYS A 211 21.20 2.78 19.13
CA LYS A 211 22.47 2.99 19.81
C LYS A 211 22.62 4.51 19.98
N THR A 212 22.65 4.92 21.23
CA THR A 212 22.97 6.26 21.72
C THR A 212 24.21 6.82 21.02
N PRO A 213 24.18 8.05 20.48
CA PRO A 213 25.40 8.79 20.23
C PRO A 213 25.96 9.26 21.57
N VAL A 214 27.11 8.70 21.96
CA VAL A 214 27.94 9.21 23.05
C VAL A 214 28.40 10.61 22.65
N PHE A 215 27.75 11.63 23.19
CA PHE A 215 28.32 12.97 23.27
C PHE A 215 29.51 12.92 24.23
N SER A 216 30.72 12.69 23.71
CA SER A 216 31.93 13.06 24.43
C SER A 216 32.17 14.56 24.19
N ARG A 217 31.69 15.38 25.13
CA ARG A 217 32.31 16.67 25.45
C ARG A 217 33.79 16.39 25.76
N PHE A 218 34.71 17.04 25.07
CA PHE A 218 35.92 17.57 25.69
C PHE A 218 36.40 18.80 24.92
N ASN A 219 36.90 19.74 25.72
CA ASN A 219 37.40 21.09 25.43
C ASN A 219 38.29 21.23 24.21
#